data_AF-A0A7L1CRM9-F1
#
_entry.id   AF-A0A7L1CRM9-F1
#
_cell.length_a   1.000
_cell.length_b   1.000
_cell.length_c   1.000
_cell.angle_alpha   90.00
_cell.angle_beta   90.00
_cell.angle_gamma   90.00
#
_symmetry.space_group_name_H-M   'P 1'
#
loop_
_entity.id
_entity.type
_entity.pdbx_description
1 polymer ?
#
loop_
_entity_poly.entity_id
_entity_poly.type
_entity_poly.pdbx_seq_one_letter_code
_entity_poly.pdbx_strand_id
1 'polypeptide(L)'
;QGPKRRKEKLQMKEISAGTELEFGDVNIQLTSYDLCLVEHFAQYVHRLCNRLCIRVNESYAMPTKTNEVLFLEERGSKMQLDAVLTTHQRVVQV
;
A
#
# COMPACT_ATOMS: atom_id res chain seq x y z
N GLN A 1 24.66 11.24 -19.48
CA GLN A 1 25.10 10.44 -18.33
C GLN A 1 24.22 10.83 -17.14
N GLY A 2 23.05 10.19 -16.99
CA GLY A 2 22.19 10.40 -15.82
C GLY A 2 22.59 9.44 -14.70
N PRO A 3 22.68 9.85 -13.43
CA PRO A 3 23.20 8.99 -12.40
C PRO A 3 22.19 7.86 -12.17
N LYS A 4 22.65 6.62 -12.35
CA LYS A 4 21.96 5.43 -11.85
C LYS A 4 21.82 5.62 -10.34
N ARG A 5 20.64 6.01 -9.87
CA ARG A 5 20.32 6.02 -8.43
C ARG A 5 20.39 4.57 -7.96
N ARG A 6 21.56 4.18 -7.46
CA ARG A 6 21.77 2.98 -6.65
C ARG A 6 20.67 2.98 -5.59
N LYS A 7 20.12 1.80 -5.31
CA LYS A 7 19.19 1.54 -4.20
C LYS A 7 19.82 2.05 -2.91
N GLU A 8 19.63 3.33 -2.64
CA GLU A 8 19.97 3.96 -1.38
C GLU A 8 19.11 3.21 -0.36
N LYS A 9 19.78 2.54 0.58
CA LYS A 9 19.09 1.87 1.69
C LYS A 9 18.11 2.91 2.23
N LEU A 10 16.80 2.63 2.16
CA LEU A 10 15.76 3.47 2.74
C LEU A 10 16.14 3.68 4.20
N GLN A 11 16.78 4.82 4.49
CA GLN A 11 17.09 5.22 5.83
C GLN A 11 15.73 5.60 6.41
N MET A 12 15.32 4.88 7.45
CA MET A 12 14.12 5.20 8.19
C MET A 12 14.26 6.66 8.65
N LYS A 13 13.55 7.57 7.98
CA LYS A 13 13.49 8.97 8.39
C LYS A 13 12.74 9.01 9.72
N GLU A 14 13.20 9.87 10.61
CA GLU A 14 12.56 10.06 11.91
C GLU A 14 11.10 10.46 11.68
N ILE A 15 10.18 9.65 12.23
CA ILE A 15 8.75 9.94 12.16
C ILE A 15 8.53 11.17 13.03
N SER A 16 8.18 12.29 12.40
CA SER A 16 7.86 13.52 13.12
C SER A 16 6.60 13.27 13.96
N ALA A 17 6.66 13.53 15.27
CA ALA A 17 5.52 13.31 16.17
C ALA A 17 4.42 14.38 16.07
N GLY A 18 4.57 15.33 15.14
CA GLY A 18 3.70 16.50 15.01
C GLY A 18 3.91 17.53 16.12
N THR A 19 3.42 18.73 15.90
CA THR A 19 3.26 19.79 16.92
C THR A 19 1.77 19.93 17.22
N GLU A 20 1.36 20.72 18.23
CA GLU A 20 -0.07 20.89 18.60
C GLU A 20 -1.00 21.34 17.46
N LEU A 21 -0.45 21.89 16.36
CA LEU A 21 -1.19 22.39 15.19
C LEU A 21 -0.86 21.66 13.87
N GLU A 22 0.20 20.86 13.83
CA GLU A 22 0.68 20.20 12.62
C GLU A 22 0.78 18.70 12.84
N PHE A 23 0.03 17.92 12.05
CA PHE A 23 0.19 16.47 12.01
C PHE A 23 1.58 16.14 11.45
N GLY A 24 2.24 15.15 12.06
CA GLY A 24 3.48 14.60 11.54
C GLY A 24 3.27 13.77 10.28
N ASP A 25 4.24 12.93 9.95
CA ASP A 25 4.17 12.06 8.78
C ASP A 25 2.96 11.10 8.84
N VAL A 26 2.08 11.17 7.84
CA VAL A 26 0.86 10.34 7.76
C VAL A 26 1.00 9.29 6.68
N ASN A 27 0.72 8.03 7.04
CA ASN A 27 0.71 6.90 6.11
C ASN A 27 -0.71 6.60 5.62
N ILE A 28 -0.98 6.90 4.35
CA ILE A 28 -2.23 6.53 3.68
C ILE A 28 -2.08 5.11 3.14
N GLN A 29 -2.83 4.16 3.71
CA GLN A 29 -2.82 2.76 3.27
C GLN A 29 -4.01 2.48 2.36
N LEU A 30 -3.72 1.93 1.19
CA LEU A 30 -4.70 1.53 0.19
C LEU A 30 -4.63 0.03 0.02
N THR A 31 -5.69 -0.67 0.40
CA THR A 31 -5.78 -2.13 0.36
C THR A 31 -6.98 -2.56 -0.48
N SER A 32 -6.78 -3.42 -1.47
CA SER A 32 -7.86 -4.00 -2.27
C SER A 32 -7.47 -5.37 -2.82
N TYR A 33 -8.45 -6.08 -3.37
CA TYR A 33 -8.25 -7.34 -4.08
C TYR A 33 -7.80 -7.14 -5.53
N ASP A 34 -8.12 -6.01 -6.15
CA ASP A 34 -7.71 -5.70 -7.53
C ASP A 34 -6.44 -4.84 -7.55
N LEU A 35 -5.41 -5.34 -8.24
CA LEU A 35 -4.13 -4.65 -8.42
C LEU A 35 -4.30 -3.33 -9.16
N CYS A 36 -5.07 -3.32 -10.25
CA CYS A 36 -5.21 -2.17 -11.15
C CYS A 36 -5.87 -1.00 -10.43
N LEU A 37 -6.90 -1.26 -9.63
CA LEU A 37 -7.61 -0.23 -8.87
C LEU A 37 -6.70 0.41 -7.82
N VAL A 38 -5.94 -0.40 -7.08
CA VAL A 38 -5.05 0.09 -6.02
C VAL A 38 -3.92 0.93 -6.61
N GLU A 39 -3.33 0.51 -7.72
CA GLU A 39 -2.29 1.27 -8.38
C GLU A 39 -2.82 2.59 -8.95
N HIS A 40 -3.97 2.55 -9.63
CA HIS A 40 -4.54 3.76 -10.19
C HIS A 40 -4.91 4.76 -9.08
N PHE A 41 -5.51 4.28 -7.99
CA PHE A 41 -5.89 5.15 -6.89
C PHE A 41 -4.68 5.71 -6.14
N ALA A 42 -3.62 4.91 -5.94
CA ALA A 42 -2.36 5.40 -5.38
C ALA A 42 -1.74 6.51 -6.24
N GLN A 43 -1.76 6.37 -7.57
CA GLN A 43 -1.32 7.43 -8.49
C GLN A 43 -2.18 8.68 -8.39
N TYR A 44 -3.50 8.53 -8.25
CA TYR A 44 -4.43 9.64 -8.09
C TYR A 44 -4.14 10.42 -6.80
N VAL A 45 -4.02 9.72 -5.67
CA VAL A 45 -3.69 10.31 -4.36
C VAL A 45 -2.35 11.05 -4.44
N HIS A 46 -1.32 10.43 -4.99
CA HIS A 46 -0.02 11.08 -5.17
C HIS A 46 -0.12 12.37 -5.98
N ARG A 47 -0.84 12.35 -7.11
CA ARG A 47 -1.04 13.55 -7.95
C ARG A 47 -1.87 14.61 -7.23
N LEU A 48 -2.85 14.20 -6.43
CA LEU A 48 -3.66 15.11 -5.63
C LEU A 48 -2.82 15.82 -4.57
N CYS A 49 -1.97 15.09 -3.84
CA CYS A 49 -1.03 15.68 -2.87
C CYS A 49 -0.13 16.71 -3.55
N ASN A 50 0.41 16.39 -4.73
CA ASN A 50 1.23 17.34 -5.50
C ASN A 50 0.44 18.60 -5.93
N ARG A 51 -0.85 18.47 -6.26
CA ARG A 51 -1.72 19.62 -6.61
C ARG A 51 -2.07 20.48 -5.39
N LEU A 52 -2.18 19.87 -4.22
CA LEU A 52 -2.46 20.56 -2.96
C LEU A 52 -1.18 21.10 -2.28
N CYS A 53 -0.02 21.02 -2.95
CA CYS A 53 1.29 21.42 -2.41
C CYS A 53 1.68 20.67 -1.11
N ILE A 54 1.17 19.45 -0.93
CA ILE A 54 1.54 18.57 0.19
C ILE A 54 2.77 17.77 -0.22
N ARG A 55 3.81 17.74 0.63
CA ARG A 55 5.06 17.04 0.34
C ARG A 55 4.88 15.54 0.53
N VAL A 56 4.87 14.77 -0.56
CA VAL A 56 4.91 13.31 -0.48
C VAL A 56 6.34 12.87 -0.14
N ASN A 57 6.52 12.27 1.04
CA ASN A 57 7.82 11.76 1.49
C ASN A 57 8.19 10.49 0.71
N GLU A 58 7.31 9.48 0.73
CA GLU A 58 7.54 8.18 0.10
C GLU A 58 6.25 7.55 -0.44
N SER A 59 6.37 6.74 -1.49
CA SER A 59 5.27 5.92 -1.98
C SER A 59 5.80 4.53 -2.33
N TYR A 60 5.31 3.51 -1.64
CA TYR A 60 5.83 2.15 -1.75
C TYR A 60 4.72 1.10 -1.81
N ALA A 61 5.10 -0.09 -2.28
CA ALA A 61 4.26 -1.27 -2.33
C ALA A 61 4.51 -2.14 -1.12
N MET A 62 3.44 -2.67 -0.53
CA MET A 62 3.56 -3.79 0.40
C MET A 62 3.51 -5.11 -0.39
N PRO A 63 4.20 -6.16 0.09
CA PRO A 63 4.13 -7.48 -0.54
C PRO A 63 2.68 -7.97 -0.55
N THR A 64 2.26 -8.52 -1.70
CA THR A 64 0.90 -9.03 -1.89
C THR A 64 0.68 -10.24 -0.98
N LYS A 65 -0.49 -10.30 -0.34
CA LYS A 65 -0.89 -11.45 0.47
C LYS A 65 -1.87 -12.30 -0.33
N THR A 66 -1.56 -13.58 -0.47
CA THR A 66 -2.42 -14.55 -1.14
C THR A 66 -3.17 -15.37 -0.09
N ASN A 67 -4.49 -15.33 -0.13
CA ASN A 67 -5.37 -16.02 0.79
C ASN A 67 -6.16 -17.09 0.04
N GLU A 68 -6.10 -18.32 0.54
CA GLU A 68 -6.90 -19.44 0.04
C GLU A 68 -8.26 -19.44 0.75
N VAL A 69 -9.33 -19.35 -0.03
CA VAL A 69 -10.71 -19.47 0.43
C VAL A 69 -11.07 -20.94 0.34
N LEU A 70 -11.35 -21.54 1.50
CA LEU A 70 -11.73 -22.94 1.64
C LEU A 70 -13.25 -23.01 1.88
N PHE A 71 -13.94 -23.84 1.10
CA PHE A 71 -15.36 -24.14 1.29
C PHE A 71 -15.55 -25.50 1.97
N LEU A 72 -16.56 -25.60 2.84
CA LEU A 72 -16.93 -26.83 3.53
C LEU A 72 -18.08 -27.51 2.77
N GLU A 73 -17.90 -28.76 2.36
CA GLU A 73 -18.97 -29.52 1.68
C GLU A 73 -20.21 -29.69 2.59
N GLU A 74 -21.41 -29.49 2.05
CA GLU A 74 -22.67 -29.50 2.83
C GLU A 74 -22.99 -30.85 3.51
N ARG A 75 -22.43 -31.97 3.03
CA ARG A 75 -22.64 -33.31 3.59
C ARG A 75 -21.33 -34.01 3.99
N GLY A 76 -20.22 -33.28 4.01
CA GLY A 76 -18.89 -33.82 4.29
C GLY A 76 -18.12 -32.98 5.33
N SER A 77 -17.10 -33.56 5.94
CA SER A 77 -16.20 -32.84 6.87
C SER A 77 -14.91 -32.33 6.19
N LYS A 78 -14.82 -32.44 4.86
CA LYS A 78 -13.61 -32.05 4.11
C LYS A 78 -13.73 -30.59 3.66
N MET A 79 -12.66 -29.82 3.91
CA MET A 79 -12.48 -28.50 3.31
C MET A 79 -11.89 -28.66 1.91
N GLN A 80 -12.52 -28.02 0.92
CA GLN A 80 -12.04 -27.95 -0.47
C GLN A 80 -11.62 -26.52 -0.80
N LEU A 81 -10.60 -26.38 -1.65
CA LEU A 81 -10.17 -25.08 -2.16
C LEU A 81 -11.23 -24.55 -3.14
N ASP A 82 -11.78 -23.37 -2.85
CA ASP A 82 -12.79 -22.71 -3.68
C ASP A 82 -12.12 -21.66 -4.57
N ALA A 83 -11.43 -20.70 -3.95
CA ALA A 83 -10.79 -19.61 -4.67
C ALA A 83 -9.48 -19.16 -4.01
N VAL A 84 -8.64 -18.50 -4.81
CA VAL A 84 -7.41 -17.86 -4.33
C VAL A 84 -7.58 -16.35 -4.51
N LEU A 85 -7.61 -15.62 -3.41
CA LEU A 85 -7.75 -14.16 -3.40
C LEU A 85 -6.39 -13.51 -3.13
N THR A 86 -6.01 -12.57 -3.99
CA THR A 86 -4.81 -11.76 -3.82
C THR A 86 -5.18 -10.40 -3.26
N THR A 87 -4.53 -10.00 -2.17
CA THR A 87 -4.70 -8.68 -1.56
C THR A 87 -3.47 -7.83 -1.82
N HIS A 88 -3.67 -6.73 -2.54
CA HIS A 88 -2.64 -5.76 -2.88
C HIS A 88 -2.73 -4.55 -1.96
N GLN A 89 -1.57 -4.05 -1.53
CA GLN A 89 -1.50 -2.90 -0.65
C GLN A 89 -0.45 -1.89 -1.13
N ARG A 90 -0.82 -0.61 -1.15
CA ARG A 90 0.04 0.54 -1.44
C ARG A 90 0.02 1.50 -0.26
N VAL A 91 1.15 2.14 -0.01
CA VAL A 91 1.27 3.18 1.02
C VAL A 91 1.80 4.45 0.39
N VAL A 92 1.16 5.57 0.72
CA VAL A 92 1.62 6.92 0.38
C VAL A 92 1.86 7.66 1.70
N GLN A 93 3.11 8.05 1.95
CA GLN A 93 3.52 8.82 3.12
C GLN A 93 3.56 10.30 2.73
N VAL A 94 2.79 11.11 3.43
CA VAL A 94 2.71 12.58 3.30
C VAL A 94 3.16 13.27 4.57
#